data_AF-A0A4R6QKU6-F1
#
_entry.id   AF-A0A4R6QKU6-F1
#
_cell.length_a   1.000
_cell.length_b   1.000
_cell.length_c   1.000
_cell.angle_alpha   90.00
_cell.angle_beta   90.00
_cell.angle_gamma   90.00
#
_symmetry.space_group_name_H-M   'P 1'
#
loop_
_entity.id
_entity.type
_entity.pdbx_description
1 polymer ?
#
loop_
_entity_poly.entity_id
_entity_poly.type
_entity_poly.pdbx_seq_one_letter_code
_entity_poly.pdbx_strand_id
1 'polypeptide(L)'
;MSIRPIASLMLGTLLSLPAGASDGGQLAADHGCMNCHGPAAKSAPGLQGLSAKLQRKGDSPEALQHLLKEMREGKTIHGHQMVSDESAIAILAWMARGSR
;
A
#
# COMPACT_ATOMS: atom_id res chain seq x y z
N MET A 1 -53.66 36.40 -10.69
CA MET A 1 -52.95 35.71 -9.59
C MET A 1 -52.43 34.39 -10.10
N SER A 2 -51.13 34.24 -10.31
CA SER A 2 -50.50 33.02 -10.81
C SER A 2 -49.31 32.69 -9.92
N ILE A 3 -49.40 31.61 -9.15
CA ILE A 3 -48.32 31.11 -8.30
C ILE A 3 -47.65 29.96 -9.06
N ARG A 4 -46.37 30.12 -9.40
CA ARG A 4 -45.56 29.05 -9.99
C ARG A 4 -44.81 28.32 -8.86
N PRO A 5 -44.77 26.98 -8.84
CA PRO A 5 -43.92 26.26 -7.90
C PRO A 5 -42.46 26.35 -8.36
N ILE A 6 -41.59 26.86 -7.49
CA ILE A 6 -40.14 26.79 -7.68
C ILE A 6 -39.73 25.35 -7.38
N ALA A 7 -39.46 24.59 -8.44
CA ALA A 7 -38.84 23.28 -8.35
C ALA A 7 -37.39 23.43 -7.88
N SER A 8 -37.13 23.17 -6.59
CA SER A 8 -35.78 23.08 -6.05
C SER A 8 -35.15 21.77 -6.50
N LEU A 9 -34.36 21.82 -7.58
CA LEU A 9 -33.47 20.74 -7.98
C LEU A 9 -32.20 20.82 -7.12
N MET A 10 -32.19 20.13 -5.98
CA MET A 10 -30.96 19.94 -5.20
C MET A 10 -30.14 18.83 -5.84
N LEU A 11 -29.23 19.23 -6.71
CA LEU A 11 -28.23 18.38 -7.35
C LEU A 11 -27.18 17.97 -6.30
N GLY A 12 -27.41 16.85 -5.62
CA GLY A 12 -26.45 16.26 -4.68
C GLY A 12 -25.22 15.75 -5.42
N THR A 13 -24.13 16.51 -5.37
CA THR A 13 -22.82 16.06 -5.84
C THR A 13 -22.27 15.06 -4.81
N LEU A 14 -22.38 13.76 -5.13
CA LEU A 14 -21.66 12.71 -4.40
C LEU A 14 -20.15 12.96 -4.60
N LEU A 15 -19.51 13.58 -3.60
CA LEU A 15 -18.06 13.58 -3.47
C LEU A 15 -17.63 12.13 -3.29
N SER A 16 -17.15 11.50 -4.36
CA SER A 16 -16.34 10.29 -4.27
C SER A 16 -15.05 10.67 -3.54
N LEU A 17 -14.98 10.45 -2.23
CA LEU A 17 -13.70 10.48 -1.53
C LEU A 17 -12.83 9.38 -2.16
N PRO A 18 -11.59 9.68 -2.58
CA PRO A 18 -10.65 8.60 -2.87
C PRO A 18 -10.51 7.80 -1.58
N ALA A 19 -10.81 6.50 -1.63
CA ALA A 19 -10.42 5.58 -0.58
C ALA A 19 -8.93 5.87 -0.32
N GLY A 20 -8.63 6.39 0.88
CA GLY A 20 -7.29 6.86 1.19
C GLY A 20 -6.33 5.71 0.95
N ALA A 21 -5.52 5.81 -0.10
CA ALA A 21 -4.45 4.86 -0.32
C ALA A 21 -3.55 4.99 0.91
N SER A 22 -3.58 3.98 1.79
CA SER A 22 -2.72 3.94 2.96
C SER A 22 -1.29 4.22 2.50
N ASP A 23 -0.62 5.18 3.13
CA ASP A 23 0.78 5.45 2.86
C ASP A 23 1.57 4.19 3.25
N GLY A 24 1.97 3.40 2.25
CA GLY A 24 2.70 2.16 2.47
C GLY A 24 4.02 2.38 3.20
N GLY A 25 4.59 3.59 3.15
CA GLY A 25 5.74 3.97 3.95
C GLY A 25 5.40 4.07 5.44
N GLN A 26 4.28 4.72 5.76
CA GLN A 26 3.78 4.80 7.14
C GLN A 26 3.42 3.41 7.68
N LEU A 27 2.72 2.58 6.89
CA LEU A 27 2.42 1.20 7.27
C LEU A 27 3.69 0.39 7.54
N ALA A 28 4.72 0.55 6.70
CA ALA A 28 6.01 -0.12 6.91
C ALA A 28 6.70 0.34 8.21
N ALA A 29 6.59 1.62 8.57
CA ALA A 29 7.10 2.15 9.83
C ALA A 29 6.31 1.59 11.02
N ASP A 30 4.98 1.62 10.96
CA ASP A 30 4.07 1.17 12.02
C ASP A 30 4.21 -0.33 12.30
N HIS A 31 4.41 -1.13 11.26
CA HIS A 31 4.68 -2.57 11.38
C HIS A 31 6.15 -2.89 11.70
N GLY A 32 7.01 -1.89 11.90
CA GLY A 32 8.40 -2.08 12.33
C GLY A 32 9.31 -2.68 11.27
N CYS A 33 8.97 -2.59 9.98
CA CYS A 33 9.78 -3.16 8.88
C CYS A 33 11.21 -2.60 8.88
N MET A 34 11.38 -1.33 9.29
CA MET A 34 12.69 -0.66 9.35
C MET A 34 13.62 -1.24 10.41
N ASN A 35 13.10 -1.98 11.39
CA ASN A 35 13.93 -2.66 12.40
C ASN A 35 14.86 -3.70 11.77
N CYS A 36 14.44 -4.29 10.66
CA CYS A 36 15.25 -5.26 9.91
C CYS A 36 15.71 -4.75 8.55
N HIS A 37 14.98 -3.84 7.90
CA HIS A 37 15.28 -3.36 6.54
C HIS A 37 15.83 -1.92 6.47
N GLY A 38 15.99 -1.25 7.62
CA GLY A 38 16.51 0.12 7.69
C GLY A 38 18.01 0.21 7.37
N PRO A 39 18.59 1.43 7.38
CA PRO A 39 19.98 1.67 6.99
C PRO A 39 21.03 0.92 7.83
N ALA A 40 20.70 0.59 9.08
CA ALA A 40 21.56 -0.16 9.98
C ALA A 40 21.39 -1.69 9.89
N ALA A 41 20.56 -2.17 8.97
CA ALA A 41 20.30 -3.60 8.77
C ALA A 41 21.57 -4.36 8.41
N LYS A 42 21.88 -5.41 9.18
CA LYS A 42 23.00 -6.33 8.88
C LYS A 42 22.55 -7.70 8.39
N SER A 43 21.31 -8.08 8.68
CA SER A 43 20.76 -9.43 8.50
C SER A 43 19.66 -9.51 7.45
N ALA A 44 19.25 -8.40 6.84
CA ALA A 44 18.27 -8.37 5.76
C ALA A 44 18.69 -7.40 4.65
N PRO A 45 18.18 -7.58 3.41
CA PRO A 45 18.40 -6.62 2.35
C PRO A 45 17.85 -5.25 2.76
N GLY A 46 18.63 -4.19 2.55
CA GLY A 46 18.17 -2.82 2.81
C GLY A 46 16.96 -2.45 1.95
N LEU A 47 16.11 -1.57 2.48
CA LEU A 47 14.86 -1.15 1.85
C LEU A 47 15.05 -0.68 0.40
N GLN A 48 16.06 0.16 0.13
CA GLN A 48 16.30 0.68 -1.23
C GLN A 48 16.62 -0.46 -2.21
N GLY A 49 17.40 -1.45 -1.78
CA GLY A 49 17.72 -2.62 -2.59
C GLY A 49 16.50 -3.50 -2.88
N LEU A 50 15.59 -3.64 -1.90
CA LEU A 50 14.31 -4.33 -2.10
C LEU A 50 13.39 -3.56 -3.04
N SER A 51 13.21 -2.26 -2.81
CA SER A 51 12.41 -1.40 -3.66
C SER A 51 12.89 -1.44 -5.11
N ALA A 52 14.20 -1.37 -5.36
CA ALA A 52 14.75 -1.50 -6.71
C ALA A 52 14.43 -2.86 -7.36
N LYS A 53 14.41 -3.95 -6.57
CA LYS A 53 13.98 -5.27 -7.06
C LYS A 53 12.49 -5.30 -7.39
N LEU A 54 11.65 -4.73 -6.54
CA LEU A 54 10.19 -4.70 -6.72
C LEU A 54 9.77 -3.79 -7.88
N GLN A 55 10.44 -2.65 -8.07
CA GLN A 55 10.22 -1.78 -9.24
C GLN A 55 10.37 -2.52 -10.57
N ARG A 56 11.29 -3.50 -10.66
CA ARG A 56 11.43 -4.34 -11.87
C ARG A 56 10.31 -5.36 -12.05
N LYS A 57 9.65 -5.77 -10.96
CA LYS A 57 8.49 -6.67 -10.99
C LYS A 57 7.19 -5.92 -11.33
N GLY A 58 7.13 -4.62 -11.01
CA GLY A 58 5.99 -3.75 -11.25
C GLY A 58 5.01 -3.68 -10.09
N ASP A 59 4.02 -2.79 -10.20
CA ASP A 59 3.00 -2.51 -9.18
C ASP A 59 1.57 -2.83 -9.64
N SER A 60 1.42 -3.64 -10.70
CA SER A 60 0.10 -4.13 -11.12
C SER A 60 -0.54 -5.02 -10.03
N PRO A 61 -1.87 -5.12 -9.96
CA PRO A 61 -2.54 -5.99 -9.00
C PRO A 61 -2.01 -7.43 -9.01
N GLU A 62 -1.77 -7.99 -10.20
CA GLU A 62 -1.25 -9.35 -10.38
C GLU A 62 0.19 -9.48 -9.87
N ALA A 63 1.04 -8.48 -10.15
CA ALA A 63 2.41 -8.45 -9.66
C ALA A 63 2.47 -8.36 -8.13
N LEU A 64 1.61 -7.53 -7.53
CA LEU A 64 1.51 -7.37 -6.07
C LEU A 64 0.98 -8.65 -5.39
N GLN A 65 -0.01 -9.30 -5.97
CA GLN A 65 -0.52 -10.59 -5.47
C GLN A 65 0.55 -11.69 -5.57
N HIS A 66 1.31 -11.73 -6.67
CA HIS A 66 2.42 -12.65 -6.81
C HIS A 66 3.52 -12.39 -5.77
N LEU A 67 3.89 -11.13 -5.55
CA LEU A 67 4.84 -10.71 -4.51
C LEU A 67 4.38 -11.09 -3.09
N LEU A 68 3.09 -10.88 -2.78
CA LEU A 68 2.49 -11.30 -1.53
C LEU A 68 2.62 -12.81 -1.34
N LYS A 69 2.30 -13.59 -2.38
CA LYS A 69 2.42 -15.05 -2.34
C LYS A 69 3.87 -15.49 -2.11
N GLU A 70 4.84 -14.92 -2.83
CA GLU A 70 6.28 -15.16 -2.61
C GLU A 70 6.68 -14.84 -1.16
N MET A 71 6.18 -13.72 -0.60
CA MET A 71 6.45 -13.33 0.78
C MET A 71 5.89 -14.32 1.81
N ARG A 72 4.69 -14.88 1.56
CA ARG A 72 4.01 -15.84 2.44
C ARG A 72 4.59 -17.25 2.36
N GLU A 73 4.96 -17.70 1.16
CA GLU A 73 5.48 -19.05 0.91
C GLU A 73 6.98 -19.19 1.22
N GLY A 74 7.71 -18.07 1.27
CA GLY A 74 9.13 -18.08 1.62
C GLY A 74 9.42 -18.55 3.04
N LYS A 75 10.70 -18.74 3.37
CA LYS A 75 11.15 -18.90 4.77
C LYS A 75 11.07 -17.55 5.50
N THR A 76 9.84 -17.08 5.74
CA THR A 76 9.53 -15.79 6.35
C THR A 76 9.73 -15.83 7.87
N ILE A 77 10.22 -14.73 8.44
CA ILE A 77 10.26 -14.53 9.89
C ILE A 77 8.86 -14.20 10.43
N HIS A 78 8.63 -14.39 11.74
CA HIS A 78 7.33 -14.13 12.37
C HIS A 78 6.78 -12.72 12.05
N GLY A 79 7.64 -11.68 12.03
CA GLY A 79 7.22 -10.31 11.70
C GLY A 79 6.56 -10.16 10.33
N HIS A 80 7.00 -10.91 9.32
CA HIS A 80 6.35 -10.89 8.00
C HIS A 80 4.97 -11.54 8.03
N GLN A 81 4.69 -12.48 8.94
CA GLN A 81 3.40 -13.16 9.07
C GLN A 81 2.34 -12.31 9.79
N MET A 82 2.78 -11.33 10.58
CA MET A 82 1.91 -10.51 11.43
C MET A 82 1.22 -9.37 10.70
N VAL A 83 1.75 -8.93 9.56
CA VAL A 83 1.10 -7.92 8.72
C VAL A 83 -0.06 -8.56 7.95
N SER A 84 -1.22 -7.91 7.89
CA SER A 84 -2.34 -8.39 7.08
C SER A 84 -1.99 -8.37 5.59
N ASP A 85 -2.71 -9.15 4.78
CA ASP A 85 -2.48 -9.16 3.33
C ASP A 85 -2.76 -7.79 2.69
N GLU A 86 -3.76 -7.05 3.20
CA GLU A 86 -4.07 -5.70 2.75
C GLU A 86 -2.90 -4.73 3.01
N SER A 87 -2.40 -4.68 4.25
CA SER A 87 -1.25 -3.83 4.60
C SER A 87 0.00 -4.27 3.84
N ALA A 88 0.21 -5.58 3.67
CA ALA A 88 1.33 -6.10 2.89
C ALA A 88 1.26 -5.65 1.42
N ILE A 89 0.10 -5.74 0.76
CA ILE A 89 -0.11 -5.25 -0.60
C ILE A 89 0.18 -3.75 -0.68
N ALA A 90 -0.30 -2.94 0.27
CA ALA A 90 -0.05 -1.51 0.29
C ALA A 90 1.45 -1.17 0.44
N ILE A 91 2.16 -1.88 1.32
CA ILE A 91 3.61 -1.75 1.52
C ILE A 91 4.37 -2.20 0.26
N LEU A 92 4.00 -3.34 -0.33
CA LEU A 92 4.60 -3.86 -1.57
C LEU A 92 4.40 -2.87 -2.73
N ALA A 93 3.22 -2.28 -2.86
CA ALA A 93 2.92 -1.29 -3.88
C ALA A 93 3.77 -0.01 -3.70
N TRP A 94 3.90 0.46 -2.47
CA TRP A 94 4.79 1.58 -2.15
C TRP A 94 6.26 1.27 -2.50
N MET A 95 6.76 0.09 -2.14
CA MET A 95 8.11 -0.34 -2.51
C MET A 95 8.30 -0.45 -4.02
N ALA A 96 7.31 -1.01 -4.73
CA ALA A 96 7.31 -1.14 -6.19
C ALA A 96 7.27 0.22 -6.91
N ARG A 97 6.78 1.28 -6.25
CA ARG A 97 6.83 2.67 -6.76
C ARG A 97 8.10 3.43 -6.38
N GLY A 98 9.01 2.81 -5.62
CA GLY A 98 10.32 3.38 -5.29
C GLY A 98 10.55 3.74 -3.83
N SER A 99 9.66 3.35 -2.91
CA SER A 99 9.78 3.66 -1.47
C SER A 99 9.99 5.15 -1.18
N ARG A 100 9.25 6.01 -1.89
CA ARG A 100 9.27 7.47 -1.77
C ARG A 100 7.89 8.00 -1.46
#